data_AF-A0A2T6VXL5-F1
#
_entry.id   AF-A0A2T6VXL5-F1
#
_cell.length_a   1.000
_cell.length_b   1.000
_cell.length_c   1.000
_cell.angle_alpha   90.00
_cell.angle_beta   90.00
_cell.angle_gamma   90.00
#
_symmetry.space_group_name_H-M   'P 1'
#
loop_
_entity.id
_entity.type
_entity.pdbx_description
1 polymer ?
#
loop_
_entity_poly.entity_id
_entity_poly.type
_entity_poly.pdbx_seq_one_letter_code
_entity_poly.pdbx_strand_id
1 'polypeptide(L)'
;MKPQDIGIVQSVLEITGPIKVTEIYDKAKELFEKGEITKMFDCGGKTPHQSVSSYIYTALNKGEELPFLKTQEKPVLIALKGAAKEPGLNIEKISAPSVKIAHNKIAHERDLHPFLTYMAFHNENLKCYTKTIFHEESSKSQKGMDRWLYPDMVGVRFLHAELSNENLIAFSKKFDTLPVKLVSFELKKEIKVDNCREYYFQAISNSSNEGYLVGRHIDTHNPQLMDLLKRLHASFGIGVIDLRTDEDKSAILLNAKYKEKIDYTVASELSAKNEKFSGFLKSVVDYDPNHQHRYKDEFDEVKKKEELYPNPSLSF
;
A
#
# COMPACT_ATOMS: atom_id res chain seq x y z
N MET A 1 33.76 -3.44 19.25
CA MET A 1 33.98 -1.97 19.01
C MET A 1 34.62 -1.36 20.27
N LYS A 2 35.38 -0.25 20.19
CA LYS A 2 35.98 0.33 21.42
C LYS A 2 34.86 0.96 22.29
N PRO A 3 34.94 0.93 23.64
CA PRO A 3 33.92 1.53 24.51
C PRO A 3 33.64 3.01 24.23
N GLN A 4 34.68 3.78 23.87
CA GLN A 4 34.53 5.18 23.48
C GLN A 4 33.69 5.34 22.21
N ASP A 5 33.92 4.52 21.19
CA ASP A 5 33.20 4.58 19.93
C ASP A 5 31.72 4.20 20.13
N ILE A 6 31.45 3.24 21.01
CA ILE A 6 30.08 2.87 21.41
C ILE A 6 29.36 4.07 22.05
N GLY A 7 30.04 4.78 22.96
CA GLY A 7 29.50 5.98 23.59
C GLY A 7 29.19 7.10 22.59
N ILE A 8 30.03 7.28 21.57
CA ILE A 8 29.79 8.28 20.50
C ILE A 8 28.55 7.90 19.69
N VAL A 9 28.42 6.63 19.27
CA VAL A 9 27.22 6.15 18.55
C VAL A 9 25.97 6.34 19.41
N GLN A 10 26.05 6.07 20.70
CA GLN A 10 24.93 6.27 21.62
C GLN A 10 24.51 7.74 21.66
N SER A 11 25.43 8.68 21.87
CA SER A 11 25.10 10.12 21.90
C SER A 11 24.53 10.63 20.58
N VAL A 12 25.02 10.14 19.43
CA VAL A 12 24.42 10.46 18.13
C VAL A 12 22.96 9.99 18.09
N LEU A 13 22.69 8.74 18.48
CA LEU A 13 21.35 8.17 18.46
C LEU A 13 20.40 8.81 19.48
N GLU A 14 20.90 9.31 20.61
CA GLU A 14 20.11 10.08 21.59
C GLU A 14 19.57 11.38 20.99
N ILE A 15 20.35 12.02 20.10
CA ILE A 15 20.00 13.29 19.46
C ILE A 15 19.18 13.07 18.18
N THR A 16 19.59 12.11 17.34
CA THR A 16 19.01 11.96 15.99
C THR A 16 17.91 10.92 15.88
N GLY A 17 17.80 10.03 16.86
CA GLY A 17 16.99 8.82 16.71
C GLY A 17 17.60 7.86 15.67
N PRO A 18 16.79 6.97 15.07
CA PRO A 18 17.27 5.95 14.15
C PRO A 18 17.99 6.54 12.93
N ILE A 19 19.21 6.09 12.65
CA ILE A 19 20.05 6.59 11.56
C ILE A 19 20.71 5.44 10.79
N LYS A 20 21.03 5.68 9.51
CA LYS A 20 21.78 4.70 8.70
C LYS A 20 23.20 4.59 9.22
N VAL A 21 23.71 3.36 9.28
CA VAL A 21 25.08 3.09 9.74
C VAL A 21 26.12 3.91 8.95
N THR A 22 25.89 4.10 7.65
CA THR A 22 26.78 4.87 6.76
C THR A 22 26.81 6.36 7.05
N GLU A 23 25.78 6.91 7.70
CA GLU A 23 25.63 8.35 7.97
C GLU A 23 26.12 8.74 9.38
N ILE A 24 26.43 7.76 10.24
CA ILE A 24 26.80 7.98 11.65
C ILE A 24 28.04 8.84 11.80
N TYR A 25 29.07 8.61 10.98
CA TYR A 25 30.32 9.37 11.09
C TYR A 25 30.11 10.85 10.76
N ASP A 26 29.42 11.13 9.64
CA ASP A 26 29.17 12.49 9.19
C ASP A 26 28.27 13.22 10.19
N LYS A 27 27.29 12.52 10.76
CA LYS A 27 26.43 13.08 11.78
C LYS A 27 27.15 13.32 13.10
N ALA A 28 28.01 12.41 13.55
CA ALA A 28 28.86 12.63 14.72
C ALA A 28 29.76 13.85 14.53
N LYS A 29 30.32 14.03 13.32
CA LYS A 29 31.15 15.19 12.98
C LYS A 29 30.35 16.50 13.09
N GLU A 30 29.16 16.54 12.50
CA GLU A 30 28.26 17.70 12.57
C GLU A 30 27.91 18.07 14.02
N LEU A 31 27.55 17.07 14.85
CA LEU A 31 27.19 17.27 16.25
C LEU A 31 28.40 17.70 17.10
N PHE A 32 29.60 17.20 16.78
CA PHE A 32 30.83 17.58 17.46
C PHE A 32 31.21 19.03 17.14
N GLU A 33 31.10 19.45 15.87
CA GLU A 33 31.34 20.84 15.44
C GLU A 33 30.34 21.82 16.08
N LYS A 34 29.10 21.37 16.34
CA LYS A 34 28.07 22.13 17.06
C LYS A 34 28.23 22.12 18.59
N GLY A 35 29.15 21.30 19.13
CA GLY A 35 29.33 21.14 20.57
C GLY A 35 28.25 20.32 21.27
N GLU A 36 27.41 19.61 20.52
CA GLU A 36 26.31 18.77 21.04
C GLU A 36 26.82 17.40 21.54
N ILE A 37 27.98 16.94 21.06
CA ILE A 37 28.70 15.78 21.61
C ILE A 37 30.14 16.15 21.96
N THR A 38 30.67 15.56 23.02
CA THR A 38 32.00 15.95 23.58
C THR A 38 33.18 15.17 23.03
N LYS A 39 32.93 14.07 22.29
CA LYS A 39 33.97 13.15 21.80
C LYS A 39 33.70 12.81 20.34
N MET A 40 34.78 12.59 19.58
CA MET A 40 34.75 12.19 18.18
C MET A 40 35.49 10.87 17.98
N PHE A 41 35.16 10.15 16.89
CA PHE A 41 35.81 8.90 16.54
C PHE A 41 37.30 9.11 16.26
N ASP A 42 38.15 8.29 16.89
CA ASP A 42 39.59 8.29 16.64
C ASP A 42 39.94 7.26 15.55
N CYS A 43 39.72 7.66 14.29
CA CYS A 43 39.99 6.84 13.11
C CYS A 43 41.15 7.45 12.32
N GLY A 44 42.38 7.02 12.58
CA GLY A 44 43.60 7.51 11.91
C GLY A 44 43.78 7.13 10.43
N GLY A 45 42.72 6.75 9.72
CA GLY A 45 42.74 6.29 8.32
C GLY A 45 42.27 7.34 7.31
N LYS A 46 42.53 7.11 6.01
CA LYS A 46 42.09 8.00 4.92
C LYS A 46 40.56 8.00 4.68
N THR A 47 39.85 6.98 5.17
CA THR A 47 38.39 6.81 5.04
C THR A 47 37.72 6.52 6.40
N PRO A 48 37.64 7.53 7.29
CA PRO A 48 37.14 7.32 8.65
C PRO A 48 35.65 6.93 8.69
N HIS A 49 34.81 7.41 7.76
CA HIS A 49 33.40 7.02 7.64
C HIS A 49 33.21 5.52 7.32
N GLN A 50 34.04 4.96 6.43
CA GLN A 50 34.04 3.53 6.11
C GLN A 50 34.51 2.69 7.30
N SER A 51 35.52 3.17 8.01
CA SER A 51 36.08 2.50 9.19
C SER A 51 35.03 2.40 10.31
N VAL A 52 34.36 3.51 10.64
CA VAL A 52 33.27 3.55 11.62
C VAL A 52 32.12 2.63 11.21
N SER A 53 31.68 2.69 9.95
CA SER A 53 30.62 1.80 9.45
C SER A 53 30.98 0.32 9.62
N SER A 54 32.22 -0.05 9.27
CA SER A 54 32.74 -1.41 9.40
C SER A 54 32.79 -1.89 10.85
N TYR A 55 33.20 -1.03 11.78
CA TYR A 55 33.21 -1.34 13.21
C TYR A 55 31.80 -1.58 13.76
N ILE A 56 30.83 -0.77 13.33
CA ILE A 56 29.43 -0.92 13.73
C ILE A 56 28.85 -2.23 13.18
N TYR A 57 29.04 -2.53 11.89
CA TYR A 57 28.61 -3.80 11.31
C TYR A 57 29.25 -5.02 12.01
N THR A 58 30.55 -4.94 12.30
CA THR A 58 31.26 -6.02 12.99
C THR A 58 30.71 -6.24 14.40
N ALA A 59 30.44 -5.17 15.14
CA ALA A 59 29.92 -5.25 16.50
C ALA A 59 28.48 -5.80 16.54
N LEU A 60 27.63 -5.38 15.59
CA LEU A 60 26.27 -5.92 15.43
C LEU A 60 26.27 -7.42 15.10
N ASN A 61 27.20 -7.88 14.25
CA ASN A 61 27.29 -9.29 13.85
C ASN A 61 27.94 -10.20 14.91
N LYS A 62 28.82 -9.66 15.77
CA LYS A 62 29.49 -10.42 16.84
C LYS A 62 28.62 -10.61 18.09
N GLY A 63 27.42 -10.02 18.13
CA GLY A 63 26.52 -10.09 19.29
C GLY A 63 27.11 -9.42 20.54
N GLU A 64 27.97 -8.40 20.36
CA GLU A 64 28.45 -7.60 21.49
C GLU A 64 27.24 -6.97 22.22
N GLU A 65 27.30 -6.84 23.56
CA GLU A 65 26.27 -6.10 24.30
C GLU A 65 26.38 -4.60 23.98
N LEU A 66 25.71 -4.18 22.91
CA LEU A 66 25.64 -2.80 22.47
C LEU A 66 24.38 -2.12 23.02
N PRO A 67 24.41 -0.81 23.31
CA PRO A 67 23.23 -0.04 23.71
C PRO A 67 22.29 0.27 22.53
N PHE A 68 22.58 -0.23 21.32
CA PHE A 68 21.78 -0.05 20.11
C PHE A 68 21.64 -1.35 19.33
N LEU A 69 20.64 -1.41 18.45
CA LEU A 69 20.29 -2.59 17.66
C LEU A 69 19.95 -2.22 16.21
N LYS A 70 20.02 -3.22 15.34
CA LYS A 70 19.62 -3.12 13.93
C LYS A 70 18.09 -3.12 13.81
N THR A 71 17.51 -2.04 13.29
CA THR A 71 16.04 -1.88 13.13
C THR A 71 15.55 -2.12 11.70
N GLN A 72 16.42 -2.03 10.69
CA GLN A 72 16.12 -2.26 9.28
C GLN A 72 17.33 -2.87 8.57
N GLU A 73 17.12 -3.72 7.56
CA GLU A 73 18.21 -4.38 6.82
C GLU A 73 18.69 -3.65 5.57
N LYS A 74 17.82 -2.88 4.91
CA LYS A 74 18.11 -2.22 3.62
C LYS A 74 17.42 -0.85 3.52
N PRO A 75 18.14 0.27 3.70
CA PRO A 75 19.50 0.37 4.23
C PRO A 75 19.56 -0.06 5.70
N VAL A 76 20.77 -0.36 6.22
CA VAL A 76 20.91 -0.78 7.63
C VAL A 76 20.73 0.42 8.55
N LEU A 77 19.62 0.44 9.29
CA LEU A 77 19.33 1.41 10.35
C LEU A 77 19.65 0.83 11.72
N ILE A 78 20.15 1.68 12.62
CA ILE A 78 20.33 1.34 14.03
C ILE A 78 19.61 2.34 14.96
N ALA A 79 19.18 1.89 16.14
CA ALA A 79 18.54 2.70 17.17
C ALA A 79 18.87 2.19 18.58
N LEU A 80 18.74 3.03 19.62
CA LEU A 80 19.02 2.64 21.01
C LEU A 80 18.05 1.56 21.51
N LYS A 81 18.58 0.61 22.29
CA LYS A 81 17.81 -0.35 23.09
C LYS A 81 17.02 0.44 24.13
N GLY A 82 15.70 0.47 23.99
CA GLY A 82 14.80 1.31 24.79
C GLY A 82 14.21 2.51 24.04
N ALA A 83 14.88 3.02 23.00
CA ALA A 83 14.27 3.96 22.03
C ALA A 83 13.60 3.20 20.86
N ALA A 84 13.97 1.94 20.65
CA ALA A 84 13.25 0.98 19.85
C ALA A 84 12.19 0.27 20.70
N LYS A 85 10.90 0.45 20.39
CA LYS A 85 9.93 -0.62 20.57
C LYS A 85 10.41 -1.78 19.68
N GLU A 86 11.13 -2.73 20.27
CA GLU A 86 11.72 -3.84 19.53
C GLU A 86 10.66 -4.74 18.88
N PRO A 87 10.96 -5.28 17.69
CA PRO A 87 10.30 -6.44 17.12
C PRO A 87 11.00 -7.75 17.50
N GLY A 88 10.22 -8.71 18.01
CA GLY A 88 10.38 -10.15 17.72
C GLY A 88 11.04 -11.04 18.79
N LEU A 89 10.24 -11.88 19.44
CA LEU A 89 10.34 -13.36 19.41
C LEU A 89 9.26 -13.98 20.33
N ASN A 90 8.49 -14.91 19.76
CA ASN A 90 7.48 -15.72 20.43
C ASN A 90 8.07 -16.52 21.59
N ILE A 91 7.54 -16.33 22.80
CA ILE A 91 7.29 -17.42 23.76
C ILE A 91 5.94 -17.13 24.42
N GLU A 92 5.04 -18.11 24.33
CA GLU A 92 3.69 -18.13 24.86
C GLU A 92 3.63 -17.83 26.38
N LYS A 93 2.74 -16.91 26.78
CA LYS A 93 1.73 -17.12 27.84
C LYS A 93 0.85 -15.88 28.06
N ILE A 94 -0.40 -16.01 27.61
CA ILE A 94 -1.67 -15.53 28.17
C ILE A 94 -1.58 -14.35 29.17
N SER A 95 -2.06 -13.17 28.75
CA SER A 95 -3.09 -12.40 29.49
C SER A 95 -3.48 -11.11 28.73
N ALA A 96 -4.78 -11.01 28.44
CA ALA A 96 -5.60 -9.84 28.05
C ALA A 96 -5.13 -8.90 26.90
N PRO A 97 -5.96 -8.68 25.86
CA PRO A 97 -5.62 -7.84 24.72
C PRO A 97 -5.80 -6.35 25.06
N SER A 98 -4.70 -5.65 25.35
CA SER A 98 -4.70 -4.18 25.26
C SER A 98 -4.57 -3.79 23.79
N VAL A 99 -5.70 -3.40 23.19
CA VAL A 99 -5.82 -2.91 21.81
C VAL A 99 -4.95 -1.66 21.65
N LYS A 100 -3.82 -1.80 20.96
CA LYS A 100 -2.98 -0.68 20.53
C LYS A 100 -3.48 -0.19 19.18
N ILE A 101 -4.20 0.93 19.24
CA ILE A 101 -4.69 1.82 18.19
C ILE A 101 -3.95 1.67 16.85
N ALA A 102 -4.65 1.15 15.84
CA ALA A 102 -4.15 0.85 14.50
C ALA A 102 -4.07 2.11 13.61
N HIS A 103 -3.17 3.02 13.92
CA HIS A 103 -2.81 4.13 13.02
C HIS A 103 -1.37 4.09 12.51
N ASN A 104 -0.61 3.01 12.75
CA ASN A 104 0.78 2.91 12.30
C ASN A 104 1.10 1.54 11.69
N LYS A 105 1.01 1.46 10.35
CA LYS A 105 2.08 1.05 9.42
C LYS A 105 1.45 0.64 8.08
N ILE A 106 1.09 1.62 7.25
CA ILE A 106 0.99 1.35 5.81
C ILE A 106 2.42 1.35 5.29
N ALA A 107 2.99 0.16 5.24
CA ALA A 107 4.35 -0.12 4.80
C ALA A 107 4.35 -0.57 3.33
N HIS A 108 3.22 -1.05 2.80
CA HIS A 108 3.03 -1.57 1.44
C HIS A 108 1.73 -1.04 0.84
N GLU A 109 1.63 -1.03 -0.49
CA GLU A 109 0.39 -0.65 -1.20
C GLU A 109 -0.78 -1.58 -0.82
N ARG A 110 -0.47 -2.84 -0.51
CA ARG A 110 -1.43 -3.83 0.00
C ARG A 110 -2.14 -3.41 1.29
N ASP A 111 -1.49 -2.62 2.13
CA ASP A 111 -2.10 -2.14 3.38
C ASP A 111 -3.25 -1.14 3.10
N LEU A 112 -3.36 -0.65 1.86
CA LEU A 112 -4.46 0.20 1.40
C LEU A 112 -5.70 -0.58 0.96
N HIS A 113 -5.59 -1.89 0.71
CA HIS A 113 -6.69 -2.68 0.15
C HIS A 113 -7.95 -2.63 1.02
N PRO A 114 -7.89 -2.81 2.36
CA PRO A 114 -9.07 -2.71 3.21
C PRO A 114 -9.72 -1.31 3.18
N PHE A 115 -8.93 -0.26 3.01
CA PHE A 115 -9.43 1.11 2.89
C PHE A 115 -10.16 1.33 1.56
N LEU A 116 -9.58 0.81 0.47
CA LEU A 116 -10.22 0.86 -0.83
C LEU A 116 -11.51 0.02 -0.86
N THR A 117 -11.52 -1.18 -0.29
CA THR A 117 -12.71 -2.03 -0.16
C THR A 117 -13.84 -1.29 0.56
N TYR A 118 -13.54 -0.68 1.71
CA TYR A 118 -14.53 0.10 2.46
C TYR A 118 -15.07 1.28 1.64
N MET A 119 -14.18 2.09 1.06
CA MET A 119 -14.55 3.25 0.26
C MET A 119 -15.37 2.84 -0.97
N ALA A 120 -14.94 1.82 -1.70
CA ALA A 120 -15.57 1.39 -2.94
C ALA A 120 -16.96 0.77 -2.71
N PHE A 121 -17.16 0.09 -1.58
CA PHE A 121 -18.45 -0.47 -1.20
C PHE A 121 -19.45 0.62 -0.80
N HIS A 122 -19.02 1.61 -0.02
CA HIS A 122 -19.90 2.68 0.50
C HIS A 122 -20.07 3.88 -0.43
N ASN A 123 -19.21 4.05 -1.44
CA ASN A 123 -19.31 5.17 -2.37
C ASN A 123 -20.42 4.98 -3.42
N GLU A 124 -21.30 5.96 -3.58
CA GLU A 124 -22.44 5.89 -4.50
C GLU A 124 -22.07 5.71 -5.99
N ASN A 125 -20.91 6.21 -6.42
CA ASN A 125 -20.45 6.09 -7.80
C ASN A 125 -19.81 4.70 -8.06
N LEU A 126 -19.25 4.06 -7.04
CA LEU A 126 -18.60 2.75 -7.18
C LEU A 126 -19.52 1.60 -6.79
N LYS A 127 -20.06 1.58 -5.56
CA LYS A 127 -20.90 0.51 -4.97
C LYS A 127 -20.44 -0.89 -5.37
N CYS A 128 -19.13 -1.14 -5.32
CA CYS A 128 -18.58 -2.38 -5.85
C CYS A 128 -18.05 -3.29 -4.75
N TYR A 129 -18.25 -4.59 -4.97
CA TYR A 129 -17.57 -5.64 -4.23
C TYR A 129 -16.18 -5.80 -4.81
N THR A 130 -15.14 -5.72 -3.98
CA THR A 130 -13.76 -5.78 -4.45
C THR A 130 -13.14 -7.15 -4.24
N LYS A 131 -12.10 -7.46 -5.01
CA LYS A 131 -11.23 -8.62 -4.82
C LYS A 131 -9.77 -8.23 -5.05
N THR A 132 -8.91 -8.59 -4.11
CA THR A 132 -7.47 -8.40 -4.24
C THR A 132 -6.88 -9.41 -5.21
N ILE A 133 -6.08 -8.93 -6.16
CA ILE A 133 -5.37 -9.75 -7.14
C ILE A 133 -3.89 -9.80 -6.74
N PHE A 134 -3.40 -10.99 -6.43
CA PHE A 134 -2.02 -11.17 -5.98
C PHE A 134 -1.12 -11.53 -7.17
N HIS A 135 -0.20 -10.63 -7.52
CA HIS A 135 0.79 -10.86 -8.58
C HIS A 135 1.71 -12.07 -8.30
N GLU A 136 2.00 -12.35 -7.01
CA GLU A 136 2.92 -13.42 -6.59
C GLU A 136 2.36 -14.82 -6.80
N GLU A 137 1.04 -14.95 -6.92
CA GLU A 137 0.33 -16.21 -7.14
C GLU A 137 0.12 -16.49 -8.63
N SER A 138 0.50 -15.57 -9.52
CA SER A 138 0.40 -15.76 -10.97
C SER A 138 1.46 -16.75 -11.46
N SER A 139 1.11 -17.51 -12.51
CA SER A 139 2.03 -18.46 -13.15
C SER A 139 3.32 -17.75 -13.58
N LYS A 140 4.49 -18.20 -13.09
CA LYS A 140 5.80 -17.57 -13.33
C LYS A 140 6.04 -17.35 -14.84
N SER A 141 5.94 -16.11 -15.32
CA SER A 141 6.43 -15.76 -16.65
C SER A 141 7.91 -15.34 -16.61
N GLN A 142 8.56 -15.31 -17.78
CA GLN A 142 9.94 -14.85 -17.92
C GLN A 142 10.07 -13.40 -17.41
N LYS A 143 11.12 -13.16 -16.59
CA LYS A 143 11.45 -11.85 -16.00
C LYS A 143 11.33 -10.74 -17.04
N GLY A 144 10.32 -9.88 -16.89
CA GLY A 144 10.14 -8.66 -17.68
C GLY A 144 8.80 -8.56 -18.40
N MET A 145 8.15 -9.67 -18.76
CA MET A 145 6.89 -9.62 -19.51
C MET A 145 5.67 -9.30 -18.64
N ASP A 146 5.68 -9.70 -17.37
CA ASP A 146 4.49 -9.64 -16.49
C ASP A 146 4.38 -8.39 -15.61
N ARG A 147 5.30 -7.43 -15.74
CA ARG A 147 5.32 -6.25 -14.86
C ARG A 147 4.06 -5.38 -14.97
N TRP A 148 3.32 -5.47 -16.06
CA TRP A 148 2.22 -4.54 -16.42
C TRP A 148 0.88 -5.25 -16.62
N LEU A 149 0.71 -6.46 -16.06
CA LEU A 149 -0.35 -7.38 -16.45
C LEU A 149 -1.41 -7.67 -15.38
N TYR A 150 -1.36 -7.01 -14.22
CA TYR A 150 -2.30 -7.27 -13.14
C TYR A 150 -2.66 -5.97 -12.42
N PRO A 151 -3.95 -5.60 -12.32
CA PRO A 151 -4.37 -4.60 -11.35
C PRO A 151 -4.13 -5.16 -9.94
N ASP A 152 -3.92 -4.29 -8.97
CA ASP A 152 -3.78 -4.70 -7.57
C ASP A 152 -5.09 -5.22 -7.00
N MET A 153 -6.21 -4.62 -7.44
CA MET A 153 -7.55 -5.02 -7.05
C MET A 153 -8.52 -4.88 -8.23
N VAL A 154 -9.56 -5.71 -8.24
CA VAL A 154 -10.70 -5.58 -9.14
C VAL A 154 -11.98 -5.43 -8.34
N GLY A 155 -13.03 -4.92 -8.94
CA GLY A 155 -14.33 -4.80 -8.32
C GLY A 155 -15.47 -4.99 -9.31
N VAL A 156 -16.64 -5.33 -8.77
CA VAL A 156 -17.88 -5.50 -9.53
C VAL A 156 -19.01 -4.72 -8.87
N ARG A 157 -19.69 -3.87 -9.66
CA ARG A 157 -20.96 -3.26 -9.29
C ARG A 157 -22.08 -4.00 -10.00
N PHE A 158 -22.98 -4.62 -9.25
CA PHE A 158 -24.15 -5.31 -9.80
C PHE A 158 -25.30 -4.32 -9.98
N LEU A 159 -25.47 -3.77 -11.20
CA LEU A 159 -26.48 -2.74 -11.47
C LEU A 159 -27.91 -3.27 -11.33
N HIS A 160 -28.16 -4.57 -11.57
CA HIS A 160 -29.52 -5.10 -11.40
C HIS A 160 -29.98 -5.04 -9.93
N ALA A 161 -29.05 -5.04 -8.96
CA ALA A 161 -29.42 -5.00 -7.53
C ALA A 161 -29.99 -3.63 -7.14
N GLU A 162 -29.75 -2.62 -7.98
CA GLU A 162 -30.29 -1.27 -7.87
C GLU A 162 -31.60 -1.09 -8.67
N LEU A 163 -31.92 -2.03 -9.57
CA LEU A 163 -33.19 -2.03 -10.27
C LEU A 163 -34.28 -2.53 -9.33
N SER A 164 -35.22 -1.67 -8.96
CA SER A 164 -36.40 -2.05 -8.17
C SER A 164 -37.51 -2.72 -9.00
N ASN A 165 -37.34 -2.79 -10.33
CA ASN A 165 -38.36 -3.27 -11.25
C ASN A 165 -38.05 -4.69 -11.74
N GLU A 166 -38.81 -5.66 -11.25
CA GLU A 166 -38.66 -7.09 -11.57
C GLU A 166 -38.73 -7.38 -13.09
N ASN A 167 -39.54 -6.63 -13.85
CA ASN A 167 -39.64 -6.81 -15.29
C ASN A 167 -38.36 -6.35 -16.02
N LEU A 168 -37.69 -5.29 -15.55
CA LEU A 168 -36.42 -4.84 -16.11
C LEU A 168 -35.28 -5.82 -15.77
N ILE A 169 -35.29 -6.39 -14.56
CA ILE A 169 -34.35 -7.45 -14.17
C ILE A 169 -34.55 -8.68 -15.07
N ALA A 170 -35.79 -9.13 -15.24
CA ALA A 170 -36.12 -10.27 -16.09
C ALA A 170 -35.77 -10.03 -17.57
N PHE A 171 -35.97 -8.80 -18.06
CA PHE A 171 -35.57 -8.39 -19.40
C PHE A 171 -34.05 -8.44 -19.58
N SER A 172 -33.27 -7.83 -18.68
CA SER A 172 -31.80 -7.88 -18.73
C SER A 172 -31.26 -9.32 -18.71
N LYS A 173 -31.79 -10.18 -17.82
CA LYS A 173 -31.45 -11.60 -17.76
C LYS A 173 -31.75 -12.35 -19.07
N LYS A 174 -32.78 -11.94 -19.81
CA LYS A 174 -33.20 -12.60 -21.06
C LYS A 174 -32.32 -12.27 -22.26
N PHE A 175 -31.62 -11.12 -22.23
CA PHE A 175 -30.78 -10.65 -23.35
C PHE A 175 -29.28 -10.76 -23.06
N ASP A 176 -28.87 -11.54 -22.05
CA ASP A 176 -27.46 -11.78 -21.66
C ASP A 176 -26.60 -10.51 -21.51
N THR A 177 -27.23 -9.37 -21.29
CA THR A 177 -26.54 -8.15 -20.89
C THR A 177 -26.35 -8.24 -19.38
N LEU A 178 -25.25 -8.88 -18.95
CA LEU A 178 -24.81 -8.84 -17.55
C LEU A 178 -24.73 -7.36 -17.16
N PRO A 179 -25.67 -6.86 -16.34
CA PRO A 179 -25.74 -5.44 -15.99
C PRO A 179 -24.75 -5.21 -14.86
N VAL A 180 -23.48 -5.48 -15.13
CA VAL A 180 -22.39 -5.39 -14.18
C VAL A 180 -21.38 -4.40 -14.70
N LYS A 181 -20.78 -3.65 -13.80
CA LYS A 181 -19.61 -2.84 -14.11
C LYS A 181 -18.40 -3.48 -13.46
N LEU A 182 -17.41 -3.81 -14.28
CA LEU A 182 -16.11 -4.24 -13.78
C LEU A 182 -15.22 -3.02 -13.61
N VAL A 183 -14.50 -2.99 -12.50
CA VAL A 183 -13.60 -1.90 -12.14
C VAL A 183 -12.24 -2.50 -11.82
N SER A 184 -11.17 -1.90 -12.34
CA SER A 184 -9.78 -2.25 -12.00
C SER A 184 -9.17 -1.10 -11.21
N PHE A 185 -8.37 -1.42 -10.18
CA PHE A 185 -7.68 -0.46 -9.34
C PHE A 185 -6.18 -0.73 -9.34
N GLU A 186 -5.40 0.32 -9.58
CA GLU A 186 -3.95 0.35 -9.45
C GLU A 186 -3.59 1.24 -8.26
N LEU A 187 -3.05 0.67 -7.18
CA LEU A 187 -2.82 1.38 -5.92
C LEU A 187 -1.37 1.82 -5.81
N LYS A 188 -1.19 3.11 -5.49
CA LYS A 188 0.12 3.73 -5.27
C LYS A 188 0.17 4.44 -3.93
N LYS A 189 1.30 4.33 -3.23
CA LYS A 189 1.50 5.07 -1.98
C LYS A 189 1.51 6.58 -2.18
N GLU A 190 2.16 7.04 -3.24
CA GLU A 190 2.37 8.46 -3.46
C GLU A 190 2.43 8.75 -4.96
N ILE A 191 1.64 9.73 -5.41
CA ILE A 191 1.59 10.16 -6.80
C ILE A 191 2.09 11.60 -6.88
N LYS A 192 3.14 11.80 -7.68
CA LYS A 192 3.87 13.04 -7.92
C LYS A 192 4.02 13.28 -9.41
N VAL A 193 4.45 14.49 -9.80
CA VAL A 193 4.58 14.87 -11.21
C VAL A 193 5.55 13.96 -11.98
N ASP A 194 6.61 13.48 -11.33
CA ASP A 194 7.66 12.63 -11.90
C ASP A 194 7.19 11.19 -12.17
N ASN A 195 6.39 10.61 -11.27
CA ASN A 195 5.91 9.22 -11.38
C ASN A 195 4.50 9.08 -11.96
N CYS A 196 3.72 10.17 -12.04
CA CYS A 196 2.32 10.16 -12.42
C CYS A 196 2.06 9.49 -13.76
N ARG A 197 2.85 9.79 -14.80
CA ARG A 197 2.67 9.18 -16.13
C ARG A 197 2.87 7.67 -16.08
N GLU A 198 3.93 7.21 -15.45
CA GLU A 198 4.25 5.78 -15.36
C GLU A 198 3.11 5.02 -14.69
N TYR A 199 2.67 5.50 -13.52
CA TYR A 199 1.58 4.86 -12.77
C TYR A 199 0.24 4.93 -13.51
N TYR A 200 -0.02 6.02 -14.21
CA TYR A 200 -1.22 6.15 -15.02
C TYR A 200 -1.22 5.15 -16.19
N PHE A 201 -0.08 4.94 -16.86
CA PHE A 201 0.03 3.93 -17.91
C PHE A 201 -0.10 2.49 -17.40
N GLN A 202 0.33 2.21 -16.17
CA GLN A 202 0.06 0.92 -15.50
C GLN A 202 -1.45 0.72 -15.30
N ALA A 203 -2.17 1.76 -14.82
CA ALA A 203 -3.61 1.69 -14.67
C ALA A 203 -4.35 1.50 -16.02
N ILE A 204 -3.82 2.03 -17.13
CA ILE A 204 -4.36 1.79 -18.48
C ILE A 204 -4.23 0.32 -18.87
N SER A 205 -3.01 -0.25 -18.77
CA SER A 205 -2.73 -1.61 -19.22
C SER A 205 -3.52 -2.67 -18.45
N ASN A 206 -3.85 -2.37 -17.19
CA ASN A 206 -4.57 -3.26 -16.28
C ASN A 206 -6.11 -3.06 -16.29
N SER A 207 -6.64 -2.14 -17.10
CA SER A 207 -8.08 -1.84 -17.15
C SER A 207 -8.82 -2.64 -18.24
N SER A 208 -9.81 -3.43 -17.85
CA SER A 208 -10.69 -4.15 -18.80
C SER A 208 -12.00 -3.40 -19.10
N ASN A 209 -12.45 -2.53 -18.19
CA ASN A 209 -13.64 -1.68 -18.39
C ASN A 209 -13.41 -0.28 -17.78
N GLU A 210 -13.77 -0.06 -16.52
CA GLU A 210 -13.42 1.16 -15.77
C GLU A 210 -12.10 0.93 -15.02
N GLY A 211 -11.12 1.82 -15.19
CA GLY A 211 -9.85 1.75 -14.48
C GLY A 211 -9.66 2.95 -13.58
N TYR A 212 -9.11 2.76 -12.39
CA TYR A 212 -8.76 3.83 -11.45
C TYR A 212 -7.30 3.73 -11.03
N LEU A 213 -6.61 4.86 -11.11
CA LEU A 213 -5.36 5.08 -10.40
C LEU A 213 -5.68 5.59 -8.99
N VAL A 214 -5.28 4.85 -7.98
CA VAL A 214 -5.60 5.11 -6.57
C VAL A 214 -4.31 5.53 -5.86
N GLY A 215 -4.30 6.73 -5.28
CA GLY A 215 -3.13 7.25 -4.56
C GLY A 215 -3.44 7.49 -3.10
N ARG A 216 -2.60 7.00 -2.17
CA ARG A 216 -2.74 7.36 -0.75
C ARG A 216 -2.36 8.82 -0.49
N HIS A 217 -1.29 9.26 -1.15
CA HIS A 217 -0.77 10.61 -1.06
C HIS A 217 -0.73 11.23 -2.44
N ILE A 218 -1.79 11.96 -2.77
CA ILE A 218 -1.86 12.84 -3.94
C ILE A 218 -1.79 14.28 -3.41
N ASP A 219 -0.83 15.06 -3.91
CA ASP A 219 -0.76 16.49 -3.62
C ASP A 219 -1.76 17.24 -4.52
N THR A 220 -3.01 17.30 -4.08
CA THR A 220 -4.11 17.94 -4.80
C THR A 220 -3.95 19.45 -4.93
N HIS A 221 -3.04 20.06 -4.18
CA HIS A 221 -2.74 21.50 -4.25
C HIS A 221 -1.67 21.83 -5.29
N ASN A 222 -0.98 20.83 -5.84
CA ASN A 222 0.00 21.02 -6.90
C ASN A 222 -0.69 21.15 -8.28
N PRO A 223 -0.71 22.35 -8.90
CA PRO A 223 -1.43 22.55 -10.16
C PRO A 223 -0.83 21.73 -11.32
N GLN A 224 0.49 21.52 -11.34
CA GLN A 224 1.15 20.77 -12.42
C GLN A 224 0.72 19.30 -12.41
N LEU A 225 0.61 18.71 -11.22
CA LEU A 225 0.13 17.32 -11.07
C LEU A 225 -1.33 17.21 -11.48
N MET A 226 -2.18 18.11 -10.99
CA MET A 226 -3.61 18.07 -11.28
C MET A 226 -3.91 18.30 -12.77
N ASP A 227 -3.19 19.20 -13.43
CA ASP A 227 -3.32 19.43 -14.87
C ASP A 227 -2.82 18.25 -15.70
N LEU A 228 -1.76 17.57 -15.25
CA LEU A 228 -1.30 16.33 -15.87
C LEU A 228 -2.35 15.22 -15.76
N LEU A 229 -2.89 14.98 -14.56
CA LEU A 229 -3.94 13.97 -14.33
C LEU A 229 -5.20 14.27 -15.15
N LYS A 230 -5.65 15.53 -15.20
CA LYS A 230 -6.80 15.94 -16.03
C LYS A 230 -6.59 15.69 -17.52
N ARG A 231 -5.40 16.02 -18.05
CA ARG A 231 -5.07 15.75 -19.46
C ARG A 231 -5.03 14.25 -19.76
N LEU A 232 -4.37 13.46 -18.90
CA LEU A 232 -4.34 12.01 -19.04
C LEU A 232 -5.75 11.40 -18.97
N HIS A 233 -6.58 11.87 -18.05
CA HIS A 233 -7.99 11.48 -17.93
C HIS A 233 -8.80 11.84 -19.18
N ALA A 234 -8.62 13.04 -19.72
CA ALA A 234 -9.30 13.46 -20.94
C ALA A 234 -8.94 12.52 -22.11
N SER A 235 -7.66 12.16 -22.25
CA SER A 235 -7.15 11.30 -23.33
C SER A 235 -7.50 9.82 -23.18
N PHE A 236 -7.40 9.27 -21.98
CA PHE A 236 -7.42 7.82 -21.77
C PHE A 236 -8.56 7.31 -20.88
N GLY A 237 -9.21 8.20 -20.13
CA GLY A 237 -10.42 7.87 -19.37
C GLY A 237 -10.23 7.08 -18.07
N ILE A 238 -9.00 6.89 -17.58
CA ILE A 238 -8.76 6.32 -16.24
C ILE A 238 -9.18 7.33 -15.18
N GLY A 239 -9.90 6.86 -14.16
CA GLY A 239 -10.29 7.66 -13.01
C GLY A 239 -9.15 7.81 -12.00
N VAL A 240 -9.31 8.74 -11.07
CA VAL A 240 -8.33 8.99 -10.02
C VAL A 240 -9.03 9.04 -8.66
N ILE A 241 -8.53 8.24 -7.72
CA ILE A 241 -9.02 8.20 -6.34
C ILE A 241 -7.91 8.67 -5.42
N ASP A 242 -8.20 9.69 -4.61
CA ASP A 242 -7.40 10.07 -3.46
C ASP A 242 -7.87 9.24 -2.27
N LEU A 243 -7.12 8.20 -1.92
CA LEU A 243 -7.50 7.21 -0.90
C LEU A 243 -6.84 7.57 0.43
N ARG A 244 -7.64 8.12 1.33
CA ARG A 244 -7.20 8.58 2.63
C ARG A 244 -7.45 7.54 3.71
N THR A 245 -6.52 7.48 4.66
CA THR A 245 -6.52 6.50 5.76
C THR A 245 -7.14 7.06 7.04
N ASP A 246 -7.56 8.31 6.98
CA ASP A 246 -8.56 8.92 7.83
C ASP A 246 -9.90 8.93 7.12
N GLU A 247 -10.95 8.82 7.91
CA GLU A 247 -12.32 8.75 7.44
C GLU A 247 -12.76 10.05 6.75
N ASP A 248 -13.69 9.95 5.80
CA ASP A 248 -14.36 11.07 5.09
C ASP A 248 -13.47 11.95 4.21
N LYS A 249 -12.17 11.64 4.11
CA LYS A 249 -11.25 12.36 3.23
C LYS A 249 -10.96 11.66 1.91
N SER A 250 -11.35 10.39 1.79
CA SER A 250 -11.19 9.69 0.53
C SER A 250 -12.16 10.25 -0.51
N ALA A 251 -11.66 10.55 -1.71
CA ALA A 251 -12.46 11.18 -2.74
C ALA A 251 -12.10 10.65 -4.13
N ILE A 252 -13.13 10.50 -4.97
CA ILE A 252 -12.93 10.32 -6.41
C ILE A 252 -12.65 11.69 -7.00
N LEU A 253 -11.41 11.95 -7.38
CA LEU A 253 -11.00 13.21 -8.00
C LEU A 253 -11.46 13.28 -9.45
N LEU A 254 -11.41 12.15 -10.16
CA LEU A 254 -11.83 12.00 -11.56
C LEU A 254 -12.55 10.66 -11.70
N ASN A 255 -13.80 10.67 -12.17
CA ASN A 255 -14.53 9.43 -12.43
C ASN A 255 -13.97 8.75 -13.68
N ALA A 256 -13.80 7.43 -13.65
CA ALA A 256 -13.38 6.70 -14.84
C ALA A 256 -14.45 6.82 -15.94
N LYS A 257 -14.01 6.90 -17.21
CA LYS A 257 -14.91 6.84 -18.35
C LYS A 257 -15.30 5.38 -18.57
N TYR A 258 -16.60 5.12 -18.54
CA TYR A 258 -17.14 3.80 -18.85
C TYR A 258 -16.77 3.37 -20.28
N LYS A 259 -16.27 2.15 -20.43
CA LYS A 259 -16.07 1.51 -21.74
C LYS A 259 -17.25 0.57 -21.99
N GLU A 260 -18.02 0.83 -23.05
CA GLU A 260 -19.23 0.06 -23.37
C GLU A 260 -18.94 -1.42 -23.64
N LYS A 261 -17.73 -1.74 -24.09
CA LYS A 261 -17.26 -3.11 -24.29
C LYS A 261 -16.14 -3.42 -23.32
N ILE A 262 -16.27 -4.54 -22.62
CA ILE A 262 -15.17 -5.14 -21.86
C ILE A 262 -14.08 -5.52 -22.86
N ASP A 263 -12.83 -5.21 -22.54
CA ASP A 263 -11.68 -5.75 -23.25
C ASP A 263 -11.51 -7.23 -22.89
N TYR A 264 -12.15 -8.09 -23.68
CA TYR A 264 -12.11 -9.54 -23.48
C TYR A 264 -10.71 -10.12 -23.71
N THR A 265 -9.85 -9.46 -24.48
CA THR A 265 -8.47 -9.90 -24.68
C THR A 265 -7.71 -9.77 -23.37
N VAL A 266 -7.76 -8.59 -22.76
CA VAL A 266 -7.16 -8.31 -21.45
C VAL A 266 -7.77 -9.23 -20.38
N ALA A 267 -9.10 -9.34 -20.31
CA ALA A 267 -9.76 -10.22 -19.33
C ALA A 267 -9.38 -11.70 -19.50
N SER A 268 -9.26 -12.19 -20.73
CA SER A 268 -8.86 -13.58 -21.03
C SER A 268 -7.41 -13.84 -20.60
N GLU A 269 -6.48 -12.94 -20.94
CA GLU A 269 -5.08 -13.05 -20.54
C GLU A 269 -4.92 -13.04 -19.01
N LEU A 270 -5.62 -12.14 -18.31
CA LEU A 270 -5.62 -12.11 -16.85
C LEU A 270 -6.20 -13.39 -16.23
N SER A 271 -7.32 -13.88 -16.77
CA SER A 271 -7.96 -15.10 -16.26
C SER A 271 -7.09 -16.33 -16.48
N ALA A 272 -6.33 -16.40 -17.56
CA ALA A 272 -5.42 -17.51 -17.82
C ALA A 272 -4.21 -17.53 -16.88
N LYS A 273 -3.78 -16.35 -16.41
CA LYS A 273 -2.55 -16.21 -15.59
C LYS A 273 -2.80 -16.12 -14.09
N ASN A 274 -4.00 -15.74 -13.65
CA ASN A 274 -4.31 -15.51 -12.24
C ASN A 274 -5.62 -16.21 -11.81
N GLU A 275 -5.48 -17.25 -10.98
CA GLU A 275 -6.63 -18.04 -10.51
C GLU A 275 -7.63 -17.20 -9.69
N LYS A 276 -7.17 -16.20 -8.93
CA LYS A 276 -8.06 -15.31 -8.17
C LYS A 276 -8.90 -14.42 -9.09
N PHE A 277 -8.33 -13.93 -10.19
CA PHE A 277 -9.11 -13.19 -11.19
C PHE A 277 -10.10 -14.10 -11.93
N SER A 278 -9.70 -15.33 -12.27
CA SER A 278 -10.62 -16.32 -12.84
C SER A 278 -11.77 -16.66 -11.87
N GLY A 279 -11.45 -16.89 -10.59
CA GLY A 279 -12.41 -17.10 -9.52
C GLY A 279 -13.34 -15.89 -9.33
N PHE A 280 -12.82 -14.67 -9.43
CA PHE A 280 -13.61 -13.45 -9.41
C PHE A 280 -14.62 -13.41 -10.56
N LEU A 281 -14.22 -13.70 -11.81
CA LEU A 281 -15.16 -13.76 -12.94
C LEU A 281 -16.24 -14.82 -12.72
N LYS A 282 -15.88 -15.99 -12.18
CA LYS A 282 -16.85 -17.02 -11.82
C LYS A 282 -17.84 -16.52 -10.76
N SER A 283 -17.34 -15.85 -9.72
CA SER A 283 -18.16 -15.27 -8.65
C SER A 283 -19.14 -14.22 -9.20
N VAL A 284 -18.70 -13.40 -10.18
CA VAL A 284 -19.54 -12.42 -10.87
C VAL A 284 -20.66 -13.08 -11.66
N VAL A 285 -20.38 -14.18 -12.37
CA VAL A 285 -21.37 -14.93 -13.14
C VAL A 285 -22.36 -15.65 -12.23
N ASP A 286 -21.86 -16.26 -11.16
CA ASP A 286 -22.65 -17.07 -10.25
C ASP A 286 -23.46 -16.22 -9.26
N TYR A 287 -23.18 -14.91 -9.12
CA TYR A 287 -23.77 -14.04 -8.10
C TYR A 287 -25.31 -14.03 -8.12
N ASP A 288 -25.90 -14.43 -6.99
CA ASP A 288 -27.33 -14.35 -6.74
C ASP A 288 -27.65 -13.28 -5.67
N PRO A 289 -28.38 -12.21 -6.04
CA PRO A 289 -28.80 -11.13 -5.16
C PRO A 289 -29.71 -11.55 -4.01
N ASN A 290 -30.44 -12.65 -4.18
CA ASN A 290 -31.31 -13.19 -3.13
C ASN A 290 -30.52 -14.01 -2.11
N HIS A 291 -29.30 -14.41 -2.46
CA HIS A 291 -28.43 -15.26 -1.65
C HIS A 291 -27.04 -14.63 -1.45
N GLN A 292 -26.97 -13.31 -1.26
CA GLN A 292 -25.69 -12.56 -1.14
C GLN A 292 -24.74 -13.16 -0.11
N HIS A 293 -25.28 -13.68 1.00
CA HIS A 293 -24.50 -14.31 2.07
C HIS A 293 -23.63 -15.49 1.60
N ARG A 294 -24.02 -16.17 0.51
CA ARG A 294 -23.28 -17.30 -0.08
C ARG A 294 -21.93 -16.87 -0.66
N TYR A 295 -21.82 -15.61 -1.10
CA TYR A 295 -20.66 -15.06 -1.80
C TYR A 295 -19.80 -14.19 -0.89
N LYS A 296 -20.11 -14.13 0.42
CA LYS A 296 -19.42 -13.26 1.38
C LYS A 296 -17.91 -13.53 1.43
N ASP A 297 -17.53 -14.80 1.29
CA ASP A 297 -16.12 -15.24 1.31
C ASP A 297 -15.46 -15.20 -0.09
N GLU A 298 -16.25 -14.95 -1.13
CA GLU A 298 -15.79 -14.90 -2.53
C GLU A 298 -15.23 -13.51 -2.89
N PHE A 299 -15.61 -12.46 -2.15
CA PHE A 299 -15.07 -11.09 -2.25
C PHE A 299 -14.20 -10.73 -1.03
N ASP A 300 -13.50 -9.60 -1.09
CA ASP A 300 -12.77 -9.07 0.06
C ASP A 300 -13.74 -8.55 1.13
N GLU A 301 -13.42 -8.79 2.40
CA GLU A 301 -14.27 -8.40 3.52
C GLU A 301 -14.37 -6.87 3.64
N VAL A 302 -15.61 -6.38 3.69
CA VAL A 302 -15.91 -4.98 4.03
C VAL A 302 -15.85 -4.84 5.55
N LYS A 303 -14.70 -4.37 6.05
CA LYS A 303 -14.50 -4.10 7.48
C LYS A 303 -15.45 -3.04 8.00
N LYS A 304 -15.81 -3.14 9.27
CA LYS A 304 -16.53 -2.06 9.95
C LYS A 304 -15.65 -0.83 10.07
N LYS A 305 -16.30 0.32 10.05
CA LYS A 305 -15.67 1.64 10.21
C LYS A 305 -14.72 1.69 11.40
N GLU A 306 -15.16 1.20 12.56
CA GLU A 306 -14.41 1.26 13.82
C GLU A 306 -13.15 0.39 13.81
N GLU A 307 -13.16 -0.70 13.03
CA GLU A 307 -12.03 -1.61 12.87
C GLU A 307 -10.96 -1.03 11.93
N LEU A 308 -11.40 -0.22 10.97
CA LEU A 308 -10.56 0.36 9.92
C LEU A 308 -10.01 1.75 10.29
N TYR A 309 -10.83 2.56 10.97
CA TYR A 309 -10.52 3.91 11.45
C TYR A 309 -10.72 3.98 12.98
N PRO A 310 -9.82 3.35 13.77
CA PRO A 310 -9.96 3.36 15.22
C PRO A 310 -9.88 4.78 15.76
N ASN A 311 -10.94 5.23 16.41
CA ASN A 311 -11.04 6.59 16.95
C ASN A 311 -10.01 6.77 18.10
N PRO A 312 -9.11 7.77 18.04
CA PRO A 312 -8.11 7.98 19.09
C PRO A 312 -8.70 8.31 20.47
N SER A 313 -9.97 8.73 20.52
CA SER A 313 -10.66 9.30 21.67
C SER A 313 -11.35 8.27 22.59
N LEU A 314 -11.33 6.99 22.26
CA LEU A 314 -11.88 5.91 23.11
C LEU A 314 -10.75 5.05 23.68
N SER A 315 -9.89 5.69 24.47
CA SER A 315 -9.00 4.97 25.41
C SER A 315 -9.20 5.57 26.79
N PHE A 316 -10.11 4.96 27.56
CA PHE A 316 -10.24 5.15 29.01
C PHE A 316 -9.23 4.26 29.74
#